data_AF-A0A2V8JXL5-F1
#
_entry.id   AF-A0A2V8JXL5-F1
#
_cell.length_a   1.000
_cell.length_b   1.000
_cell.length_c   1.000
_cell.angle_alpha   90.00
_cell.angle_beta   90.00
_cell.angle_gamma   90.00
#
_symmetry.space_group_name_H-M   'P 1'
#
loop_
_entity.id
_entity.type
_entity.pdbx_description
1 polymer ?
#
loop_
_entity_poly.entity_id
_entity_poly.type
_entity_poly.pdbx_seq_one_letter_code
_entity_poly.pdbx_strand_id
1 'polypeptide(L)'
;MVTAESVEKACSEVGEYSDQKMVGEFDRFFRQQPAICEFVVEVTQESGQKIQELSLFLSYMVFKAVEAQEPHDVGKVTPEAIEVAYRESESWIDRISQAENTALQPAIVASLQADTEPFLLQYVVSELNEPLEDGTELDDEQKGEIFFVLKTVISSLKNGEKGRIIEPD
;
A
#
# COMPACT_ATOMS: atom_id res chain seq x y z
N MET A 1 -13.08 -5.34 -2.05
CA MET A 1 -12.92 -4.06 -1.32
C MET A 1 -12.71 -4.37 0.14
N VAL A 2 -11.57 -3.95 0.66
CA VAL A 2 -11.18 -4.11 2.06
C VAL A 2 -12.08 -3.23 2.92
N THR A 3 -12.49 -3.73 4.09
CA THR A 3 -13.33 -3.00 5.04
C THR A 3 -12.49 -2.44 6.18
N ALA A 4 -13.02 -1.47 6.92
CA ALA A 4 -12.40 -0.98 8.15
C ALA A 4 -12.13 -2.13 9.15
N GLU A 5 -13.08 -3.08 9.29
CA GLU A 5 -12.94 -4.24 10.18
C GLU A 5 -11.76 -5.15 9.76
N SER A 6 -11.54 -5.33 8.45
CA SER A 6 -10.41 -6.11 7.94
C SER A 6 -9.07 -5.45 8.27
N VAL A 7 -9.00 -4.11 8.18
CA VAL A 7 -7.81 -3.32 8.56
C VAL A 7 -7.58 -3.41 10.06
N GLU A 8 -8.60 -3.17 10.88
CA GLU A 8 -8.51 -3.26 12.34
C GLU A 8 -8.08 -4.66 12.79
N LYS A 9 -8.63 -5.71 12.18
CA LYS A 9 -8.23 -7.09 12.42
C LYS A 9 -6.76 -7.32 12.08
N ALA A 10 -6.29 -6.85 10.93
CA ALA A 10 -4.88 -6.96 10.55
C ALA A 10 -3.97 -6.23 11.55
N CYS A 11 -4.32 -5.01 11.96
CA CYS A 11 -3.58 -4.25 12.97
C CYS A 11 -3.55 -4.99 14.33
N SER A 12 -4.69 -5.49 14.78
CA SER A 12 -4.78 -6.24 16.05
C SER A 12 -3.95 -7.52 16.00
N GLU A 13 -4.00 -8.28 14.91
CA GLU A 13 -3.22 -9.50 14.76
C GLU A 13 -1.72 -9.19 14.77
N VAL A 14 -1.28 -8.23 13.95
CA VAL A 14 0.15 -7.87 13.85
C VAL A 14 0.69 -7.31 15.16
N GLY A 15 -0.12 -6.52 15.90
CA GLY A 15 0.25 -6.01 17.21
C GLY A 15 0.48 -7.09 18.28
N GLU A 16 -0.02 -8.31 18.08
CA GLU A 16 0.21 -9.46 18.97
C GLU A 16 1.39 -10.34 18.53
N TYR A 17 2.03 -10.04 17.41
CA TYR A 17 3.11 -10.88 16.90
C TYR A 17 4.37 -10.72 17.75
N SER A 18 5.03 -11.84 18.03
CA SER A 18 6.41 -11.81 18.49
C SER A 18 7.34 -11.48 17.32
N ASP A 19 8.54 -10.99 17.61
CA ASP A 19 9.57 -10.73 16.59
C ASP A 19 9.80 -11.94 15.68
N GLN A 20 9.86 -13.15 16.26
CA GLN A 20 10.03 -14.39 15.50
C GLN A 20 8.86 -14.66 14.55
N LYS A 21 7.62 -14.35 14.99
CA LYS A 21 6.43 -14.49 14.14
C LYS A 21 6.44 -13.44 13.03
N MET A 22 6.83 -12.21 13.35
CA MET A 22 6.94 -11.14 12.35
C MET A 22 7.94 -11.49 11.25
N VAL A 23 9.13 -12.01 11.62
CA VAL A 23 10.11 -12.49 10.63
C VAL A 23 9.51 -13.55 9.71
N GLY A 24 8.79 -14.53 10.27
CA GLY A 24 8.14 -15.58 9.47
C GLY A 24 7.04 -15.06 8.53
N GLU A 25 6.30 -14.03 8.95
CA GLU A 25 5.23 -13.43 8.15
C GLU A 25 5.78 -12.52 7.04
N PHE A 26 6.89 -11.80 7.29
CA PHE A 26 7.62 -11.11 6.23
C PHE A 26 8.18 -12.10 5.20
N ASP A 27 8.84 -13.18 5.64
CA ASP A 27 9.34 -14.23 4.74
C ASP A 27 8.21 -14.77 3.84
N ARG A 28 7.02 -14.96 4.42
CA ARG A 28 5.84 -15.41 3.68
C ARG A 28 5.38 -14.36 2.68
N PHE A 29 5.32 -13.09 3.08
CA PHE A 29 4.97 -11.97 2.21
C PHE A 29 5.94 -11.85 1.02
N PHE A 30 7.25 -11.90 1.25
CA PHE A 30 8.26 -11.87 0.18
C PHE A 30 8.08 -13.01 -0.82
N ARG A 31 7.69 -14.22 -0.36
CA ARG A 31 7.46 -15.36 -1.24
C ARG A 31 6.16 -15.26 -2.03
N GLN A 32 5.10 -14.72 -1.44
CA GLN A 32 3.80 -14.60 -2.08
C GLN A 32 3.72 -13.41 -3.03
N GLN A 33 4.37 -12.30 -2.67
CA GLN A 33 4.31 -11.03 -3.41
C GLN A 33 5.71 -10.49 -3.77
N PRO A 34 6.59 -11.29 -4.41
CA PRO A 34 7.96 -10.87 -4.69
C PRO A 34 8.04 -9.62 -5.59
N ALA A 35 7.12 -9.46 -6.54
CA ALA A 35 7.11 -8.30 -7.43
C ALA A 35 6.80 -6.99 -6.67
N ILE A 36 5.90 -7.05 -5.67
CA ILE A 36 5.62 -5.90 -4.80
C ILE A 36 6.88 -5.55 -4.00
N CYS A 37 7.53 -6.55 -3.41
CA CYS A 37 8.74 -6.33 -2.62
C CYS A 37 9.88 -5.75 -3.46
N GLU A 38 10.10 -6.27 -4.67
CA GLU A 38 11.09 -5.75 -5.61
C GLU A 38 10.79 -4.29 -5.99
N PHE A 39 9.55 -3.99 -6.34
CA PHE A 39 9.10 -2.62 -6.63
C PHE A 39 9.35 -1.66 -5.46
N VAL A 40 8.93 -2.02 -4.25
CA VAL A 40 9.12 -1.17 -3.06
C VAL A 40 10.59 -0.91 -2.82
N VAL A 41 11.44 -1.95 -2.89
CA VAL A 41 12.89 -1.82 -2.70
C VAL A 41 13.51 -0.92 -3.76
N GLU A 42 13.16 -1.12 -5.04
CA GLU A 42 13.71 -0.35 -6.16
C GLU A 42 13.33 1.13 -6.08
N VAL A 43 12.07 1.45 -5.80
CA VAL A 43 11.59 2.83 -5.75
C VAL A 43 12.16 3.60 -4.56
N THR A 44 12.38 2.93 -3.43
CA THR A 44 12.82 3.59 -2.18
C THR A 44 14.33 3.46 -1.92
N GLN A 45 15.10 2.90 -2.86
CA GLN A 45 16.52 2.60 -2.64
C GLN A 45 17.39 3.84 -2.35
N GLU A 46 17.04 5.00 -2.92
CA GLU A 46 17.80 6.24 -2.75
C GLU A 46 17.29 7.08 -1.56
N SER A 47 16.13 6.74 -1.02
CA SER A 47 15.39 7.50 0.00
C SER A 47 15.82 7.16 1.43
N GLY A 48 16.73 6.20 1.56
CA GLY A 48 17.32 5.76 2.83
C GLY A 48 16.56 4.59 3.48
N GLN A 49 17.30 3.88 4.32
CA GLN A 49 16.84 2.62 4.92
C GLN A 49 15.51 2.77 5.67
N LYS A 50 15.31 3.88 6.40
CA LYS A 50 14.09 4.10 7.20
C LYS A 50 12.82 4.17 6.34
N ILE A 51 12.90 4.84 5.19
CA ILE A 51 11.78 4.99 4.25
C ILE A 51 11.46 3.66 3.56
N GLN A 52 12.51 2.92 3.16
CA GLN A 52 12.36 1.60 2.57
C GLN A 52 11.74 0.59 3.54
N GLU A 53 12.23 0.53 4.79
CA GLU A 53 11.70 -0.35 5.83
C GLU A 53 10.24 -0.05 6.15
N LEU A 54 9.89 1.22 6.32
CA LEU A 54 8.51 1.64 6.58
C LEU A 54 7.59 1.32 5.39
N SER A 55 8.05 1.56 4.16
CA SER A 55 7.28 1.24 2.95
C SER A 55 7.03 -0.27 2.83
N LEU A 56 8.02 -1.10 3.13
CA LEU A 56 7.87 -2.56 3.16
C LEU A 56 6.90 -3.02 4.24
N PHE A 57 6.99 -2.45 5.45
CA PHE A 57 6.09 -2.77 6.56
C PHE A 57 4.64 -2.39 6.24
N LEU A 58 4.41 -1.16 5.76
CA LEU A 58 3.06 -0.73 5.38
C LEU A 58 2.52 -1.54 4.19
N SER A 59 3.38 -1.95 3.24
CA SER A 59 2.96 -2.82 2.13
C SER A 59 2.53 -4.20 2.63
N TYR A 60 3.23 -4.74 3.62
CA TYR A 60 2.83 -5.95 4.32
C TYR A 60 1.48 -5.76 5.06
N MET A 61 1.27 -4.63 5.73
CA MET A 61 0.00 -4.32 6.40
C MET A 61 -1.18 -4.25 5.41
N VAL A 62 -0.97 -3.62 4.25
CA VAL A 62 -1.94 -3.61 3.15
C VAL A 62 -2.26 -5.03 2.70
N PHE A 63 -1.22 -5.84 2.41
CA PHE A 63 -1.40 -7.24 2.02
C PHE A 63 -2.17 -8.04 3.08
N LYS A 64 -1.88 -7.82 4.37
CA LYS A 64 -2.58 -8.48 5.47
C LYS A 64 -4.03 -8.08 5.60
N ALA A 65 -4.35 -6.81 5.42
CA ALA A 65 -5.74 -6.35 5.43
C ALA A 65 -6.55 -6.94 4.26
N VAL A 66 -5.92 -7.11 3.09
CA VAL A 66 -6.53 -7.82 1.94
C VAL A 66 -6.74 -9.30 2.28
N GLU A 67 -5.72 -9.97 2.82
CA GLU A 67 -5.82 -11.39 3.24
C GLU A 67 -6.88 -11.62 4.33
N ALA A 68 -7.02 -10.67 5.27
CA ALA A 68 -8.01 -10.76 6.34
C ALA A 68 -9.46 -10.70 5.81
N GLN A 69 -9.68 -10.02 4.69
CA GLN A 69 -10.96 -9.94 3.99
C GLN A 69 -11.21 -11.19 3.12
N GLU A 70 -10.17 -11.68 2.43
CA GLU A 70 -10.26 -12.82 1.52
C GLU A 70 -9.20 -13.88 1.88
N PRO A 71 -9.50 -14.80 2.82
CA PRO A 71 -8.54 -15.76 3.35
C PRO A 71 -8.04 -16.80 2.33
N HIS A 72 -8.61 -16.81 1.12
CA HIS A 72 -8.33 -17.78 0.09
C HIS A 72 -7.61 -17.11 -1.08
N ASP A 73 -6.29 -16.96 -0.90
CA ASP A 73 -5.29 -16.71 -1.94
C ASP A 73 -5.36 -15.31 -2.57
N VAL A 74 -4.82 -14.32 -1.86
CA VAL A 74 -4.47 -13.01 -2.43
C VAL A 74 -3.53 -13.25 -3.60
N GLY A 75 -4.07 -13.14 -4.82
CA GLY A 75 -3.35 -13.48 -6.04
C GLY A 75 -1.98 -12.81 -6.10
N LYS A 76 -1.00 -13.54 -6.61
CA LYS A 76 0.35 -12.98 -6.81
C LYS A 76 0.28 -11.83 -7.83
N VAL A 77 0.74 -10.66 -7.41
CA VAL A 77 0.87 -9.49 -8.28
C VAL A 77 2.02 -9.70 -9.26
N THR A 78 1.80 -9.34 -10.53
CA THR A 78 2.81 -9.39 -11.58
C THR A 78 3.47 -8.03 -11.78
N PRO A 79 4.69 -7.97 -12.34
CA PRO A 79 5.34 -6.71 -12.68
C PRO A 79 4.49 -5.82 -13.59
N GLU A 80 3.75 -6.39 -14.55
CA GLU A 80 2.87 -5.64 -15.44
C GLU A 80 1.70 -5.00 -14.69
N ALA A 81 1.15 -5.70 -13.68
CA ALA A 81 0.10 -5.14 -12.83
C ALA A 81 0.63 -3.96 -11.98
N ILE A 82 1.89 -4.02 -11.55
CA ILE A 82 2.57 -2.92 -10.87
C ILE A 82 2.79 -1.75 -11.81
N GLU A 83 3.26 -1.99 -13.04
CA GLU A 83 3.47 -0.92 -14.02
C GLU A 83 2.17 -0.18 -14.36
N VAL A 84 1.08 -0.92 -14.55
CA VAL A 84 -0.26 -0.33 -14.76
C VAL A 84 -0.66 0.51 -13.54
N ALA A 85 -0.54 -0.04 -12.33
CA ALA A 85 -0.87 0.65 -11.09
C ALA A 85 -0.02 1.90 -10.86
N TYR A 86 1.27 1.84 -11.23
CA TYR A 86 2.21 2.95 -11.11
C TYR A 86 1.79 4.13 -12.00
N ARG A 87 1.49 3.85 -13.28
CA ARG A 87 1.01 4.87 -14.23
C ARG A 87 -0.34 5.46 -13.80
N GLU A 88 -1.22 4.64 -13.23
CA GLU A 88 -2.49 5.09 -12.65
C GLU A 88 -2.26 6.02 -11.45
N SER A 89 -1.30 5.69 -10.59
CA SER A 89 -0.89 6.52 -9.45
C SER A 89 -0.27 7.85 -9.91
N GLU A 90 0.62 7.85 -10.92
CA GLU A 90 1.18 9.09 -11.49
C GLU A 90 0.08 9.98 -12.06
N SER A 91 -0.80 9.40 -12.88
CA SER A 91 -1.94 10.11 -13.46
C SER A 91 -2.92 10.65 -12.41
N TRP A 92 -2.97 10.02 -11.24
CA TRP A 92 -3.75 10.50 -10.10
C TRP A 92 -3.09 11.70 -9.43
N ILE A 93 -1.77 11.66 -9.21
CA ILE A 93 -0.99 12.80 -8.69
C ILE A 93 -1.13 13.99 -9.63
N ASP A 94 -0.98 13.80 -10.93
CA ASP A 94 -1.10 14.87 -11.93
C ASP A 94 -2.47 15.54 -11.93
N ARG A 95 -3.55 14.76 -11.71
CA ARG A 95 -4.90 15.31 -11.61
C ARG A 95 -5.10 16.14 -10.35
N ILE A 96 -4.47 15.74 -9.25
CA ILE A 96 -4.54 16.46 -7.98
C ILE A 96 -3.68 17.72 -8.03
N SER A 97 -2.48 17.66 -8.61
CA SER A 97 -1.58 18.82 -8.70
C SER A 97 -2.14 19.94 -9.58
N GLN A 98 -3.06 19.62 -10.50
CA GLN A 98 -3.81 20.60 -11.29
C GLN A 98 -4.91 21.33 -10.50
N ALA A 99 -5.28 20.87 -9.31
CA ALA A 99 -6.22 21.58 -8.45
C ALA A 99 -5.53 22.82 -7.84
N GLU A 100 -6.22 23.96 -7.83
CA GLU A 100 -5.70 25.17 -7.19
C GLU A 100 -5.46 24.94 -5.69
N ASN A 101 -4.42 25.56 -5.12
CA ASN A 101 -3.99 25.36 -3.71
C ASN A 101 -5.13 25.43 -2.68
N THR A 102 -6.14 26.28 -2.90
CA THR A 102 -7.32 26.43 -2.02
C THR A 102 -8.34 25.29 -2.14
N ALA A 103 -8.28 24.53 -3.23
CA ALA A 103 -9.13 23.37 -3.51
C ALA A 103 -8.39 22.04 -3.41
N LEU A 104 -7.07 22.05 -3.20
CA LEU A 104 -6.20 20.88 -3.20
C LEU A 104 -6.60 19.85 -2.12
N GLN A 105 -6.73 20.28 -0.86
CA GLN A 105 -7.13 19.38 0.23
C GLN A 105 -8.51 18.74 0.01
N PRO A 106 -9.58 19.50 -0.32
CA PRO A 106 -10.87 18.91 -0.70
C PRO A 106 -10.78 17.97 -1.91
N ALA A 107 -9.97 18.28 -2.92
CA ALA A 107 -9.80 17.45 -4.11
C ALA A 107 -9.10 16.13 -3.81
N ILE A 108 -8.08 16.14 -2.95
CA ILE A 108 -7.42 14.93 -2.44
C ILE A 108 -8.45 14.06 -1.72
N VAL A 109 -9.16 14.60 -0.74
CA VAL A 109 -10.15 13.84 0.04
C VAL A 109 -11.24 13.26 -0.86
N ALA A 110 -11.81 14.07 -1.76
CA ALA A 110 -12.84 13.61 -2.69
C ALA A 110 -12.30 12.52 -3.63
N SER A 111 -11.06 12.65 -4.11
CA SER A 111 -10.46 11.66 -4.97
C SER A 111 -10.12 10.36 -4.24
N LEU A 112 -9.71 10.40 -2.98
CA LEU A 112 -9.46 9.21 -2.16
C LEU A 112 -10.76 8.49 -1.80
N GLN A 113 -11.85 9.24 -1.55
CA GLN A 113 -13.18 8.67 -1.33
C GLN A 113 -13.78 8.03 -2.57
N ALA A 114 -13.44 8.54 -3.76
CA ALA A 114 -13.82 7.96 -5.04
C ALA A 114 -12.90 6.80 -5.47
N ASP A 115 -11.79 6.59 -4.77
CA ASP A 115 -10.89 5.46 -5.00
C ASP A 115 -11.53 4.17 -4.49
N THR A 116 -11.05 3.05 -4.99
CA THR A 116 -11.66 1.74 -4.78
C THR A 116 -11.29 1.06 -3.48
N GLU A 117 -10.30 1.56 -2.75
CA GLU A 117 -9.88 1.02 -1.45
C GLU A 117 -9.70 2.14 -0.40
N PRO A 118 -10.78 2.88 -0.07
CA PRO A 118 -10.70 4.09 0.76
C PRO A 118 -10.23 3.81 2.18
N PHE A 119 -10.54 2.65 2.75
CA PHE A 119 -10.11 2.28 4.11
C PHE A 119 -8.61 2.00 4.20
N LEU A 120 -8.02 1.40 3.17
CA LEU A 120 -6.56 1.20 3.11
C LEU A 120 -5.84 2.53 2.93
N LEU A 121 -6.36 3.42 2.07
CA LEU A 121 -5.79 4.75 1.88
C LEU A 121 -5.90 5.59 3.16
N GLN A 122 -7.02 5.52 3.87
CA GLN A 122 -7.18 6.20 5.16
C GLN A 122 -6.21 5.67 6.20
N TYR A 123 -6.02 4.36 6.27
CA TYR A 123 -5.03 3.73 7.14
C TYR A 123 -3.62 4.26 6.84
N VAL A 124 -3.18 4.21 5.57
CA VAL A 124 -1.86 4.71 5.16
C VAL A 124 -1.69 6.18 5.53
N VAL A 125 -2.68 7.03 5.26
CA VAL A 125 -2.61 8.45 5.63
C VAL A 125 -2.52 8.63 7.15
N SER A 126 -3.21 7.81 7.93
CA SER A 126 -3.10 7.84 9.39
C SER A 126 -1.69 7.50 9.85
N GLU A 127 -1.15 6.36 9.41
CA GLU A 127 0.19 5.90 9.79
C GLU A 127 1.29 6.89 9.39
N LEU A 128 1.17 7.52 8.22
CA LEU A 128 2.15 8.52 7.76
C LEU A 128 2.13 9.81 8.58
N ASN A 129 1.07 10.08 9.35
CA ASN A 129 0.97 11.25 10.20
C ASN A 129 1.27 10.94 11.68
N GLU A 130 1.46 9.67 12.04
CA GLU A 130 1.94 9.29 13.36
C GLU A 130 3.48 9.44 13.43
N PRO A 131 4.02 9.85 14.60
CA PRO A 131 5.46 9.82 14.83
C PRO A 131 6.00 8.38 14.74
N LEU A 132 7.21 8.24 14.22
CA LEU A 132 7.93 6.96 14.17
C LEU A 132 8.30 6.51 15.58
N GLU A 133 8.75 5.26 15.76
CA GLU A 133 9.06 4.70 17.09
C GLU A 133 10.10 5.51 17.88
N ASP A 134 11.01 6.19 17.18
CA ASP A 134 12.02 7.07 17.77
C ASP A 134 11.52 8.50 18.05
N GLY A 135 10.23 8.77 17.81
CA GLY A 135 9.58 10.06 17.96
C GLY A 135 9.82 11.04 16.82
N THR A 136 10.51 10.61 15.75
CA THR A 136 10.75 11.45 14.57
C THR A 136 9.49 11.49 13.71
N GLU A 137 9.11 12.67 13.23
CA GLU A 137 8.06 12.83 12.22
C GLU A 137 8.65 12.77 10.81
N LEU A 138 7.92 12.17 9.88
CA LEU A 138 8.23 12.25 8.45
C LEU A 138 7.97 13.67 7.96
N ASP A 139 8.81 14.15 7.04
CA ASP A 139 8.51 15.39 6.31
C ASP A 139 7.50 15.13 5.18
N ASP A 140 6.98 16.21 4.57
CA ASP A 140 5.95 16.11 3.54
C ASP A 140 6.43 15.39 2.27
N GLU A 141 7.72 15.46 1.95
CA GLU A 141 8.32 14.79 0.78
C GLU A 141 8.36 13.28 1.02
N GLN A 142 8.85 12.85 2.18
CA GLN A 142 8.87 11.46 2.62
C GLN A 142 7.45 10.87 2.70
N LYS A 143 6.50 11.61 3.27
CA LYS A 143 5.08 11.18 3.32
C LYS A 143 4.52 11.01 1.91
N GLY A 144 4.80 11.96 1.02
CA GLY A 144 4.35 11.91 -0.37
C GLY A 144 4.91 10.69 -1.12
N GLU A 145 6.18 10.40 -0.93
CA GLU A 145 6.86 9.25 -1.53
C GLU A 145 6.26 7.92 -1.05
N ILE A 146 6.19 7.71 0.28
CA ILE A 146 5.62 6.47 0.83
C ILE A 146 4.16 6.33 0.43
N PHE A 147 3.38 7.42 0.47
CA PHE A 147 1.99 7.39 0.03
C PHE A 147 1.86 6.94 -1.43
N PHE A 148 2.72 7.42 -2.32
CA PHE A 148 2.72 7.04 -3.74
C PHE A 148 3.07 5.56 -3.93
N VAL A 149 4.08 5.05 -3.22
CA VAL A 149 4.45 3.62 -3.22
C VAL A 149 3.24 2.79 -2.77
N LEU A 150 2.64 3.14 -1.63
CA LEU A 150 1.54 2.39 -1.03
C LEU A 150 0.27 2.44 -1.89
N LYS A 151 -0.03 3.58 -2.51
CA LYS A 151 -1.11 3.70 -3.48
C LYS A 151 -0.92 2.73 -4.66
N THR A 152 0.31 2.64 -5.17
CA THR A 152 0.64 1.71 -6.27
C THR A 152 0.50 0.26 -5.82
N VAL A 153 0.95 -0.08 -4.61
CA VAL A 153 0.77 -1.42 -4.03
C VAL A 153 -0.72 -1.77 -3.91
N ILE A 154 -1.54 -0.89 -3.32
CA ILE A 154 -2.99 -1.08 -3.17
C ILE A 154 -3.66 -1.32 -4.53
N SER A 155 -3.35 -0.46 -5.52
CA SER A 155 -3.90 -0.59 -6.88
C SER A 155 -3.46 -1.88 -7.59
N SER A 156 -2.21 -2.31 -7.40
CA SER A 156 -1.67 -3.51 -8.03
C SER A 156 -2.30 -4.80 -7.47
N LEU A 157 -2.53 -4.87 -6.15
CA LEU A 157 -3.18 -5.99 -5.49
C LEU A 157 -4.61 -6.21 -6.01
N LYS A 158 -5.32 -5.12 -6.29
CA LYS A 158 -6.65 -5.17 -6.90
C LYS A 158 -6.62 -5.63 -8.36
N ASN A 159 -5.65 -5.17 -9.14
CA ASN A 159 -5.55 -5.54 -10.55
C ASN A 159 -5.11 -7.00 -10.76
N GLY A 160 -4.41 -7.59 -9.78
CA GLY A 160 -4.06 -9.02 -9.75
C GLY A 160 -5.27 -9.96 -9.77
N GLU A 161 -6.43 -9.54 -9.26
CA GLU A 161 -7.67 -10.33 -9.30
C GLU A 161 -8.27 -10.47 -10.71
N LYS A 162 -8.05 -9.47 -11.58
CA LYS A 162 -8.65 -9.44 -12.93
C LYS A 162 -7.91 -10.28 -13.97
N GLY A 163 -6.72 -10.77 -13.65
CA GLY A 163 -5.93 -11.64 -14.53
C GLY A 163 -6.46 -13.09 -14.65
N ARG A 164 -7.50 -13.47 -13.91
CA ARG A 164 -8.04 -14.85 -13.87
C ARG A 164 -9.11 -15.19 -14.92
N ILE A 165 -9.27 -14.42 -16.01
CA ILE A 165 -10.37 -14.63 -16.98
C ILE A 165 -9.90 -15.37 -18.26
N ILE A 166 -10.12 -16.70 -18.24
CA ILE A 166 -10.51 -17.66 -19.31
C ILE A 166 -9.44 -18.11 -20.33
N GLU A 167 -8.91 -19.32 -20.14
CA GLU A 167 -8.51 -20.20 -21.26
C GLU A 167 -9.79 -20.75 -21.91
N PRO A 168 -9.98 -20.64 -23.25
CA PRO A 168 -11.07 -21.32 -23.93
C PRO A 168 -10.70 -22.79 -24.19
N ASP A 169 -11.61 -23.70 -23.81
CA ASP A 169 -11.70 -25.07 -24.36
C ASP A 169 -12.02 -25.04 -25.87
#